data_AF-A0AAX4P6W0-F1
#
_entry.id   AF-A0AAX4P6W0-F1
#
_cell.length_a   1.000
_cell.length_b   1.000
_cell.length_c   1.000
_cell.angle_alpha   90.00
_cell.angle_beta   90.00
_cell.angle_gamma   90.00
#
_symmetry.space_group_name_H-M   'P 1'
#
loop_
_entity.id
_entity.type
_entity.pdbx_description
1 polymer ?
#
loop_
_entity_poly.entity_id
_entity_poly.type
_entity_poly.pdbx_seq_one_letter_code
_entity_poly.pdbx_strand_id
1 'polypeptide(L)'
;MAQPAAVSLADAFVEFRERKLLEKKKLRELRAKANEKKRTQSFKSHLRRKFVEQARRYLGVPYGKRFHVLDDDKECDCEGCVEAGRQLRDDPSFLDCCALVRKCVHDLREDFGFVLGAGNQAFQFDTLPIRVGSVDDLEPGDLIFFAGEYYSDMADPDRSDKCRKQKHDMVHVEIFVGGETGKAVIGSREKQKWIKEYDTYEFESKSWKLTETFFVKIDTWLNGELKSHCKEHPWHKFLGEKHAKNSLFFVERTED
;
A
#
# COMPACT_ATOMS: atom_id res chain seq x y z
N MET A 1 3.01 37.05 -23.89
CA MET A 1 2.76 35.62 -23.60
C MET A 1 1.30 35.50 -23.21
N ALA A 2 0.49 34.72 -23.94
CA ALA A 2 -0.93 34.56 -23.64
C ALA A 2 -1.10 33.73 -22.36
N GLN A 3 -1.88 34.21 -21.40
CA GLN A 3 -2.28 33.43 -20.23
C GLN A 3 -3.12 32.24 -20.71
N PRO A 4 -2.90 31.01 -20.19
CA PRO A 4 -3.75 29.88 -20.52
C PRO A 4 -5.19 30.18 -20.12
N ALA A 5 -6.13 29.97 -21.04
CA ALA A 5 -7.55 30.16 -20.78
C ALA A 5 -7.96 29.32 -19.56
N ALA A 6 -8.58 29.96 -18.57
CA ALA A 6 -9.05 29.29 -17.37
C ALA A 6 -10.11 28.26 -17.75
N VAL A 7 -9.75 26.98 -17.70
CA VAL A 7 -10.66 25.86 -17.89
C VAL A 7 -11.78 25.99 -16.88
N SER A 8 -13.03 26.01 -17.33
CA SER A 8 -14.16 26.11 -16.40
C SER A 8 -14.20 24.88 -15.50
N LEU A 9 -14.71 25.03 -14.27
CA LEU A 9 -14.91 23.88 -13.37
C LEU A 9 -15.78 22.79 -14.00
N ALA A 10 -16.71 23.18 -14.87
CA ALA A 10 -17.56 22.25 -15.61
C ALA A 10 -16.74 21.43 -16.63
N ASP A 11 -15.87 22.10 -17.40
CA ASP A 11 -15.01 21.42 -18.39
C ASP A 11 -13.98 20.51 -17.72
N ALA A 12 -13.37 20.98 -16.63
CA ALA A 12 -12.45 20.17 -15.82
C ALA A 12 -13.16 18.94 -15.23
N PHE A 13 -14.44 19.07 -14.86
CA PHE A 13 -15.25 17.96 -14.37
C PHE A 13 -15.59 16.95 -15.47
N VAL A 14 -15.94 17.42 -16.68
CA VAL A 14 -16.19 16.54 -17.84
C VAL A 14 -14.92 15.76 -18.18
N GLU A 15 -13.78 16.43 -18.28
CA GLU A 15 -12.49 15.79 -18.56
C GLU A 15 -12.12 14.76 -17.47
N PHE A 16 -12.33 15.11 -16.20
CA PHE A 16 -12.11 14.18 -15.09
C PHE A 16 -13.02 12.95 -15.19
N ARG A 17 -14.31 13.15 -15.49
CA ARG A 17 -15.29 12.06 -15.63
C ARG A 17 -14.93 11.13 -16.78
N GLU A 18 -14.59 11.68 -17.95
CA GLU A 18 -14.18 10.91 -19.12
C GLU A 18 -12.91 10.10 -18.85
N ARG A 19 -11.90 10.73 -18.23
CA ARG A 19 -10.67 10.04 -17.79
C ARG A 19 -10.99 8.89 -16.84
N LYS A 20 -11.89 9.08 -15.87
CA LYS A 20 -12.29 8.02 -14.93
C LYS A 20 -13.06 6.87 -15.59
N LEU A 21 -13.93 7.19 -16.55
CA LEU A 21 -14.63 6.17 -17.33
C LEU A 21 -13.67 5.35 -18.20
N LEU A 22 -12.69 6.02 -18.84
CA LEU A 22 -11.66 5.36 -19.64
C LEU A 22 -10.76 4.47 -18.77
N GLU A 23 -10.31 4.95 -17.61
CA GLU A 23 -9.56 4.16 -16.62
C GLU A 23 -10.34 2.90 -16.22
N LYS A 24 -11.65 3.03 -15.96
CA LYS A 24 -12.51 1.92 -15.59
C LYS A 24 -12.66 0.90 -16.73
N LYS A 25 -12.87 1.37 -17.96
CA LYS A 25 -12.94 0.51 -19.15
C LYS A 25 -11.62 -0.24 -19.35
N LYS A 26 -10.50 0.48 -19.30
CA LYS A 26 -9.15 -0.10 -19.39
C LYS A 26 -8.93 -1.15 -18.29
N LEU A 27 -9.35 -0.89 -17.06
CA LEU A 27 -9.22 -1.85 -15.96
C LEU A 27 -10.06 -3.12 -16.17
N ARG A 28 -11.27 -3.00 -16.73
CA ARG A 28 -12.11 -4.17 -17.09
C ARG A 28 -11.48 -5.01 -18.19
N GLU A 29 -10.96 -4.36 -19.23
CA GLU A 29 -10.22 -5.03 -20.31
C GLU A 29 -8.94 -5.69 -19.78
N LEU A 30 -8.21 -5.02 -18.89
CA LEU A 30 -7.03 -5.58 -18.25
C LEU A 30 -7.38 -6.79 -17.38
N ARG A 31 -8.47 -6.75 -16.62
CA ARG A 31 -8.96 -7.88 -15.83
C ARG A 31 -9.33 -9.06 -16.73
N ALA A 32 -9.98 -8.80 -17.86
CA ALA A 32 -10.27 -9.84 -18.86
C ALA A 32 -8.97 -10.45 -19.41
N LYS A 33 -8.01 -9.63 -19.85
CA LYS A 33 -6.70 -10.08 -20.36
C LYS A 33 -5.86 -10.82 -19.30
N ALA A 34 -5.87 -10.37 -18.06
CA ALA A 34 -5.17 -11.02 -16.95
C ALA A 34 -5.83 -12.36 -16.55
N ASN A 35 -7.13 -12.52 -16.81
CA ASN A 35 -7.84 -13.78 -16.66
C ASN A 35 -7.67 -14.71 -17.88
N GLU A 36 -7.49 -14.17 -19.08
CA GLU A 36 -7.14 -14.93 -20.30
C GLU A 36 -5.73 -15.53 -20.21
N LYS A 37 -4.78 -14.78 -19.65
CA LYS A 37 -3.48 -15.33 -19.26
C LYS A 37 -3.73 -16.39 -18.20
N LYS A 38 -3.64 -17.68 -18.57
CA LYS A 38 -3.64 -18.77 -17.59
C LYS A 38 -2.61 -18.42 -16.52
N ARG A 39 -3.05 -18.24 -15.27
CA ARG A 39 -2.19 -17.95 -14.12
C ARG A 39 -1.42 -19.21 -13.72
N THR A 40 -0.55 -19.64 -14.62
CA THR A 40 0.34 -20.78 -14.43
C THR A 40 1.31 -20.48 -13.30
N GLN A 41 1.92 -21.53 -12.74
CA GLN A 41 2.93 -21.36 -11.69
C GLN A 41 4.08 -20.47 -12.15
N SER A 42 4.54 -20.63 -13.40
CA SER A 42 5.58 -19.79 -14.00
C SER A 42 5.19 -18.30 -14.05
N PHE A 43 3.94 -18.00 -14.44
CA PHE A 43 3.44 -16.62 -14.41
C PHE A 43 3.44 -16.04 -13.00
N LYS A 44 2.93 -16.80 -12.01
CA LYS A 44 2.88 -16.36 -10.61
C LYS A 44 4.28 -16.13 -10.03
N SER A 45 5.21 -17.06 -10.27
CA SER A 45 6.61 -16.91 -9.84
C SER A 45 7.27 -15.69 -10.50
N HIS A 46 6.99 -15.41 -11.78
CA HIS A 46 7.49 -14.21 -12.44
C HIS A 46 6.90 -12.92 -11.84
N LEU A 47 5.59 -12.88 -11.61
CA LEU A 47 4.91 -11.72 -11.00
C LEU A 47 5.41 -11.47 -9.56
N ARG A 48 5.63 -12.55 -8.80
CA ARG A 48 6.21 -12.50 -7.45
C ARG A 48 7.61 -11.84 -7.47
N ARG A 49 8.50 -12.24 -8.39
CA ARG A 49 9.81 -11.58 -8.56
C ARG A 49 9.68 -10.11 -8.94
N LYS A 50 8.82 -9.79 -9.92
CA LYS A 50 8.53 -8.41 -10.33
C LYS A 50 8.05 -7.55 -9.16
N PHE A 51 7.22 -8.11 -8.28
CA PHE A 51 6.73 -7.41 -7.09
C PHE A 51 7.87 -7.02 -6.13
N VAL A 52 8.79 -7.95 -5.87
CA VAL A 52 10.00 -7.68 -5.06
C VAL A 52 10.92 -6.66 -5.74
N GLU A 53 11.18 -6.82 -7.04
CA GLU A 53 12.00 -5.87 -7.82
C GLU A 53 11.37 -4.47 -7.81
N GLN A 54 10.04 -4.38 -7.90
CA GLN A 54 9.33 -3.12 -7.83
C GLN A 54 9.44 -2.48 -6.43
N ALA A 55 9.43 -3.27 -5.36
CA ALA A 55 9.67 -2.76 -4.00
C ALA A 55 11.08 -2.19 -3.85
N ARG A 56 12.10 -2.85 -4.44
CA ARG A 56 13.49 -2.36 -4.42
C ARG A 56 13.67 -1.01 -5.10
N ARG A 57 12.84 -0.66 -6.09
CA ARG A 57 12.86 0.66 -6.73
C ARG A 57 12.45 1.81 -5.80
N TYR A 58 11.80 1.49 -4.68
CA TYR A 58 11.36 2.46 -3.69
C TYR A 58 12.32 2.60 -2.51
N LEU A 59 13.47 1.90 -2.50
CA LEU A 59 14.52 2.14 -1.51
C LEU A 59 14.95 3.61 -1.57
N GLY A 60 15.09 4.24 -0.40
CA GLY A 60 15.42 5.67 -0.31
C GLY A 60 14.23 6.62 -0.23
N VAL A 61 13.01 6.16 -0.52
CA VAL A 61 11.80 7.00 -0.44
C VAL A 61 11.38 7.22 1.01
N PRO A 62 11.18 8.48 1.47
CA PRO A 62 10.88 8.79 2.86
C PRO A 62 9.48 8.31 3.30
N TYR A 63 9.30 8.11 4.61
CA TYR A 63 8.05 7.60 5.20
C TYR A 63 6.87 8.57 5.00
N GLY A 64 7.05 9.84 5.35
CA GLY A 64 5.95 10.81 5.34
C GLY A 64 6.41 12.25 5.55
N LYS A 65 5.99 13.15 4.66
CA LYS A 65 6.40 14.57 4.70
C LYS A 65 6.19 15.25 6.05
N ARG A 66 5.07 14.94 6.71
CA ARG A 66 4.69 15.50 8.03
C ARG A 66 5.68 15.22 9.16
N PHE A 67 6.60 14.26 8.97
CA PHE A 67 7.60 13.91 9.99
C PHE A 67 8.93 14.64 9.79
N HIS A 68 9.05 15.42 8.71
CA HIS A 68 10.23 16.21 8.36
C HIS A 68 9.94 17.71 8.43
N VAL A 69 9.42 18.16 9.57
CA VAL A 69 8.99 19.55 9.78
C VAL A 69 9.98 20.27 10.69
N LEU A 70 10.35 21.48 10.25
CA LEU A 70 10.82 22.58 11.09
C LEU A 70 10.07 23.83 10.63
N ASP A 71 9.94 24.81 11.53
CA ASP A 71 9.42 26.15 11.21
C ASP A 71 10.18 26.77 10.03
N ASP A 72 9.48 27.67 9.32
CA ASP A 72 9.87 28.25 8.03
C ASP A 72 11.37 28.59 7.92
N ASP A 73 11.96 28.17 6.79
CA ASP A 73 13.31 28.45 6.27
C ASP A 73 14.53 27.71 6.86
N LYS A 74 14.38 26.81 7.85
CA LYS A 74 15.53 26.01 8.35
C LYS A 74 15.69 24.64 7.67
N GLU A 75 16.93 24.19 7.55
CA GLU A 75 17.27 22.81 7.18
C GLU A 75 16.78 21.84 8.26
N CYS A 76 16.08 20.79 7.85
CA CYS A 76 15.59 19.75 8.76
C CYS A 76 16.78 18.99 9.37
N ASP A 77 16.82 18.95 10.71
CA ASP A 77 17.84 18.31 11.52
C ASP A 77 17.38 16.97 12.12
N CYS A 78 16.25 16.42 11.65
CA CYS A 78 15.76 15.13 12.13
C CYS A 78 16.75 14.00 11.81
N GLU A 79 16.73 12.92 12.62
CA GLU A 79 17.65 11.78 12.51
C GLU A 79 17.82 11.29 11.07
N GLY A 80 16.72 11.15 10.32
CA GLY A 80 16.82 10.69 8.94
C GLY A 80 17.35 11.70 7.93
N CYS A 81 17.17 13.01 8.10
CA CYS A 81 17.76 14.00 7.19
C CYS A 81 19.29 14.06 7.38
N VAL A 82 19.74 13.97 8.64
CA VAL A 82 21.17 13.89 8.98
C VAL A 82 21.78 12.61 8.43
N GLU A 83 21.14 11.45 8.66
CA GLU A 83 21.63 10.15 8.19
C GLU A 83 21.63 10.05 6.66
N ALA A 84 20.62 10.60 5.97
CA ALA A 84 20.55 10.59 4.52
C ALA A 84 21.49 11.59 3.84
N GLY A 85 22.04 12.55 4.58
CA GLY A 85 22.83 13.66 4.03
C GLY A 85 22.03 14.57 3.08
N ARG A 86 20.70 14.58 3.18
CA ARG A 86 19.80 15.35 2.30
C ARG A 86 18.47 15.66 2.98
N GLN A 87 17.79 16.68 2.50
CA GLN A 87 16.49 17.11 3.00
C GLN A 87 15.37 16.19 2.50
N LEU A 88 15.00 15.17 3.28
CA LEU A 88 13.97 14.19 2.90
C LEU A 88 12.58 14.82 2.67
N ARG A 89 12.31 16.01 3.23
CA ARG A 89 11.06 16.75 3.02
C ARG A 89 10.86 17.23 1.57
N ASP A 90 11.96 17.36 0.83
CA ASP A 90 11.98 17.88 -0.55
C ASP A 90 11.77 16.78 -1.59
N ASP A 91 11.63 15.53 -1.13
CA ASP A 91 11.40 14.39 -2.01
C ASP A 91 10.04 14.45 -2.70
N PRO A 92 9.95 13.95 -3.95
CA PRO A 92 8.73 14.00 -4.74
C PRO A 92 7.63 13.05 -4.25
N SER A 93 7.98 12.07 -3.42
CA SER A 93 7.07 11.03 -2.98
C SER A 93 7.38 10.55 -1.58
N PHE A 94 6.34 10.08 -0.89
CA PHE A 94 6.43 9.56 0.47
C PHE A 94 5.60 8.28 0.57
N LEU A 95 6.13 7.26 1.23
CA LEU A 95 5.50 5.95 1.34
C LEU A 95 5.65 5.39 2.76
N ASP A 96 4.53 5.35 3.48
CA ASP A 96 4.40 4.54 4.69
C ASP A 96 4.36 3.03 4.35
N CYS A 97 4.29 2.18 5.38
CA CYS A 97 4.35 0.73 5.22
C CYS A 97 3.25 0.16 4.30
N CYS A 98 2.01 0.59 4.46
CA CYS A 98 0.90 0.11 3.63
C CYS A 98 0.90 0.78 2.24
N ALA A 99 1.35 2.04 2.15
CA ALA A 99 1.47 2.78 0.91
C ALA A 99 2.53 2.18 0.00
N LEU A 100 3.65 1.69 0.53
CA LEU A 100 4.68 0.95 -0.22
C LEU A 100 4.07 -0.27 -0.93
N VAL A 101 3.41 -1.16 -0.17
CA VAL A 101 2.75 -2.37 -0.73
C VAL A 101 1.72 -1.96 -1.78
N ARG A 102 0.91 -0.94 -1.48
CA ARG A 102 -0.12 -0.45 -2.40
C ARG A 102 0.48 0.10 -3.69
N LYS A 103 1.57 0.86 -3.59
CA LYS A 103 2.26 1.44 -4.74
C LYS A 103 2.85 0.35 -5.63
N CYS A 104 3.51 -0.65 -5.06
CA CYS A 104 4.03 -1.80 -5.79
C CYS A 104 2.93 -2.56 -6.54
N VAL A 105 1.81 -2.88 -5.89
CA VAL A 105 0.67 -3.54 -6.54
C VAL A 105 0.04 -2.64 -7.60
N HIS A 106 -0.11 -1.35 -7.33
CA HIS A 106 -0.68 -0.39 -8.28
C HIS A 106 0.16 -0.25 -9.55
N ASP A 107 1.48 -0.19 -9.45
CA ASP A 107 2.35 -0.07 -10.61
C ASP A 107 2.34 -1.35 -11.46
N LEU A 108 2.14 -2.50 -10.80
CA LEU A 108 1.97 -3.81 -11.43
C LEU A 108 0.50 -4.19 -11.66
N ARG A 109 -0.45 -3.24 -11.57
CA ARG A 109 -1.90 -3.51 -11.67
C ARG A 109 -2.32 -4.23 -12.95
N GLU A 110 -1.59 -4.03 -14.04
CA GLU A 110 -1.84 -4.71 -15.32
C GLU A 110 -1.49 -6.20 -15.25
N ASP A 111 -0.43 -6.57 -14.50
CA ASP A 111 -0.05 -7.95 -14.26
C ASP A 111 -0.90 -8.61 -13.15
N PHE A 112 -1.24 -7.86 -12.09
CA PHE A 112 -2.12 -8.34 -11.02
C PHE A 112 -3.58 -8.48 -11.47
N GLY A 113 -4.05 -7.66 -12.42
CA GLY A 113 -5.43 -7.69 -12.93
C GLY A 113 -6.45 -6.99 -12.00
N PHE A 114 -5.98 -6.23 -11.03
CA PHE A 114 -6.81 -5.43 -10.11
C PHE A 114 -6.05 -4.20 -9.61
N VAL A 115 -6.78 -3.28 -8.97
CA VAL A 115 -6.21 -2.12 -8.27
C VAL A 115 -6.47 -2.25 -6.78
N LEU A 116 -5.41 -2.25 -5.98
CA LEU A 116 -5.52 -2.25 -4.53
C LEU A 116 -6.00 -0.87 -4.04
N GLY A 117 -7.17 -0.83 -3.40
CA GLY A 117 -7.81 0.40 -2.95
C GLY A 117 -7.05 1.15 -1.85
N ALA A 118 -7.58 2.30 -1.42
CA ALA A 118 -6.97 3.19 -0.41
C ALA A 118 -6.98 2.64 1.03
N GLY A 119 -7.23 1.34 1.23
CA GLY A 119 -7.28 0.73 2.55
C GLY A 119 -5.89 0.62 3.18
N ASN A 120 -5.86 0.58 4.51
CA ASN A 120 -4.64 0.46 5.32
C ASN A 120 -4.11 -0.99 5.35
N GLN A 121 -3.08 -1.24 6.16
CA GLN A 121 -2.50 -2.58 6.37
C GLN A 121 -3.55 -3.62 6.81
N ALA A 122 -4.55 -3.27 7.62
CA ALA A 122 -5.62 -4.20 8.01
C ALA A 122 -6.47 -4.63 6.81
N PHE A 123 -6.76 -3.70 5.89
CA PHE A 123 -7.43 -4.04 4.65
C PHE A 123 -6.59 -4.98 3.78
N GLN A 124 -5.29 -4.72 3.66
CA GLN A 124 -4.38 -5.60 2.90
C GLN A 124 -4.36 -7.01 3.50
N PHE A 125 -4.23 -7.09 4.83
CA PHE A 125 -4.28 -8.34 5.59
C PHE A 125 -5.57 -9.12 5.33
N ASP A 126 -6.71 -8.44 5.33
CA ASP A 126 -8.02 -9.07 5.11
C ASP A 126 -8.24 -9.55 3.67
N THR A 127 -7.45 -9.08 2.70
CA THR A 127 -7.54 -9.53 1.31
C THR A 127 -6.63 -10.71 0.97
N LEU A 128 -5.81 -11.14 1.92
CA LEU A 128 -4.93 -12.29 1.78
C LEU A 128 -5.31 -13.28 2.89
N PRO A 129 -5.95 -14.42 2.61
CA PRO A 129 -6.41 -15.36 3.65
C PRO A 129 -5.38 -16.41 4.06
N ILE A 130 -4.32 -16.63 3.27
CA ILE A 130 -3.39 -17.74 3.48
C ILE A 130 -2.35 -17.31 4.53
N ARG A 131 -2.30 -18.04 5.65
CA ARG A 131 -1.38 -17.84 6.79
C ARG A 131 -0.45 -19.04 6.89
N VAL A 132 0.82 -18.79 7.20
CA VAL A 132 1.80 -19.84 7.49
C VAL A 132 2.35 -19.70 8.91
N GLY A 133 2.88 -20.80 9.46
CA GLY A 133 3.28 -20.87 10.87
C GLY A 133 4.66 -20.27 11.16
N SER A 134 5.57 -20.29 10.18
CA SER A 134 6.95 -19.80 10.31
C SER A 134 7.34 -18.90 9.15
N VAL A 135 8.38 -18.09 9.37
CA VAL A 135 9.10 -17.35 8.32
C VAL A 135 9.72 -18.30 7.28
N ASP A 136 10.07 -19.53 7.68
CA ASP A 136 10.70 -20.52 6.78
C ASP A 136 9.76 -20.97 5.65
N ASP A 137 8.44 -20.86 5.87
CA ASP A 137 7.43 -21.18 4.87
C ASP A 137 7.18 -20.02 3.90
N LEU A 138 7.78 -18.84 4.12
CA LEU A 138 7.64 -17.69 3.25
C LEU A 138 8.54 -17.78 2.02
N GLU A 139 8.04 -17.18 0.94
CA GLU A 139 8.76 -16.99 -0.31
C GLU A 139 8.92 -15.49 -0.56
N PRO A 140 10.03 -15.04 -1.18
CA PRO A 140 10.21 -13.63 -1.51
C PRO A 140 8.98 -13.04 -2.21
N GLY A 141 8.49 -11.90 -1.74
CA GLY A 141 7.26 -11.24 -2.18
C GLY A 141 6.03 -11.51 -1.32
N ASP A 142 6.09 -12.48 -0.40
CA ASP A 142 5.10 -12.61 0.67
C ASP A 142 5.16 -11.42 1.64
N LEU A 143 4.15 -11.29 2.50
CA LEU A 143 4.01 -10.17 3.41
C LEU A 143 4.10 -10.63 4.86
N ILE A 144 4.73 -9.82 5.70
CA ILE A 144 4.76 -9.99 7.15
C ILE A 144 3.96 -8.84 7.74
N PHE A 145 2.95 -9.18 8.53
CA PHE A 145 2.04 -8.24 9.16
C PHE A 145 2.27 -8.26 10.67
N PHE A 146 2.22 -7.08 11.30
CA PHE A 146 2.47 -6.94 12.73
C PHE A 146 1.23 -6.37 13.39
N ALA A 147 0.70 -7.10 14.38
CA ALA A 147 -0.32 -6.61 15.28
C ALA A 147 0.33 -6.14 16.59
N GLY A 148 -0.15 -5.02 17.11
CA GLY A 148 0.47 -4.38 18.26
C GLY A 148 -0.33 -3.22 18.82
N GLU A 149 0.12 -2.74 19.97
CA GLU A 149 -0.52 -1.63 20.67
C GLU A 149 0.39 -0.40 20.64
N TYR A 150 -0.15 0.74 20.20
CA TYR A 150 0.61 2.00 20.25
C TYR A 150 0.86 2.42 21.70
N TYR A 151 2.05 2.98 21.96
CA TYR A 151 2.33 3.59 23.26
C TYR A 151 1.38 4.77 23.50
N SER A 152 0.89 4.92 24.73
CA SER A 152 -0.21 5.84 25.10
C SER A 152 0.10 7.32 24.85
N ASP A 153 1.38 7.68 24.90
CA ASP A 153 1.96 9.01 24.65
C ASP A 153 2.25 9.28 23.16
N MET A 154 2.28 8.22 22.34
CA MET A 154 2.53 8.28 20.88
C MET A 154 1.23 8.25 20.05
N ALA A 155 0.08 8.28 20.71
CA ALA A 155 -1.20 8.53 20.06
C ALA A 155 -1.18 9.95 19.46
N ASP A 156 -1.26 10.02 18.14
CA ASP A 156 -1.24 11.25 17.34
C ASP A 156 -2.02 12.40 18.03
N PRO A 157 -1.39 13.53 18.39
CA PRO A 157 -2.04 14.61 19.13
C PRO A 157 -3.16 15.31 18.32
N ASP A 158 -3.15 15.19 16.99
CA ASP A 158 -4.22 15.68 16.10
C ASP A 158 -5.35 14.63 15.92
N ARG A 159 -5.20 13.43 16.51
CA ARG A 159 -6.29 12.48 16.74
C ARG A 159 -6.91 12.72 18.11
N SER A 160 -7.60 13.86 18.25
CA SER A 160 -8.59 14.01 19.32
C SER A 160 -9.63 12.90 19.16
N ASP A 161 -9.89 12.17 20.24
CA ASP A 161 -10.57 10.87 20.34
C ASP A 161 -9.72 9.64 19.99
N LYS A 162 -9.25 8.97 21.06
CA LYS A 162 -8.95 7.53 21.12
C LYS A 162 -8.38 6.99 19.81
N CYS A 163 -7.08 7.17 19.57
CA CYS A 163 -6.31 6.62 18.46
C CYS A 163 -7.04 5.42 17.84
N ARG A 164 -7.86 5.63 16.79
CA ARG A 164 -8.88 4.65 16.35
C ARG A 164 -8.19 3.29 16.26
N LYS A 165 -8.54 2.37 17.17
CA LYS A 165 -7.94 1.05 17.23
C LYS A 165 -7.92 0.51 15.81
N GLN A 166 -6.74 0.17 15.33
CA GLN A 166 -6.63 -0.41 14.00
C GLN A 166 -7.42 -1.71 14.03
N LYS A 167 -8.11 -2.04 12.94
CA LYS A 167 -8.77 -3.34 12.85
C LYS A 167 -7.71 -4.43 13.00
N HIS A 168 -8.01 -5.44 13.80
CA HIS A 168 -7.06 -6.50 14.19
C HIS A 168 -5.80 -5.98 14.89
N ASP A 169 -5.84 -4.76 15.44
CA ASP A 169 -4.69 -4.06 16.01
C ASP A 169 -3.48 -4.04 15.06
N MET A 170 -3.77 -4.01 13.74
CA MET A 170 -2.75 -4.12 12.70
C MET A 170 -1.98 -2.81 12.56
N VAL A 171 -0.70 -2.80 12.94
CA VAL A 171 0.12 -1.59 13.03
C VAL A 171 1.16 -1.45 11.92
N HIS A 172 1.61 -2.55 11.32
CA HIS A 172 2.70 -2.51 10.35
C HIS A 172 2.63 -3.67 9.34
N VAL A 173 3.27 -3.48 8.19
CA VAL A 173 3.44 -4.50 7.14
C VAL A 173 4.80 -4.34 6.45
N GLU A 174 5.46 -5.45 6.15
CA GLU A 174 6.72 -5.51 5.40
C GLU A 174 6.68 -6.55 4.28
N ILE A 175 7.49 -6.35 3.25
CA ILE A 175 7.62 -7.28 2.12
C ILE A 175 8.80 -8.20 2.41
N PHE A 176 8.55 -9.50 2.50
CA PHE A 176 9.59 -10.50 2.71
C PHE A 176 10.44 -10.68 1.46
N VAL A 177 11.77 -10.75 1.63
CA VAL A 177 12.71 -10.99 0.52
C VAL A 177 13.65 -12.16 0.77
N GLY A 178 13.66 -12.72 1.99
CA GLY A 178 14.55 -13.81 2.40
C GLY A 178 15.97 -13.32 2.64
N GLY A 179 16.63 -12.79 1.62
CA GLY A 179 18.03 -12.35 1.70
C GLY A 179 18.99 -13.47 2.10
N GLU A 180 20.22 -13.12 2.47
CA GLU A 180 21.23 -14.10 2.91
C GLU A 180 20.90 -14.71 4.28
N THR A 181 20.19 -13.96 5.13
CA THR A 181 19.79 -14.37 6.47
C THR A 181 18.57 -15.29 6.49
N GLY A 182 17.84 -15.42 5.38
CA GLY A 182 16.52 -16.06 5.32
C GLY A 182 15.40 -15.25 5.99
N LYS A 183 15.69 -14.08 6.57
CA LYS A 183 14.75 -13.26 7.34
C LYS A 183 14.60 -11.83 6.81
N ALA A 184 15.29 -11.49 5.73
CA ALA A 184 15.36 -10.13 5.23
C ALA A 184 14.02 -9.63 4.67
N VAL A 185 13.81 -8.32 4.78
CA VAL A 185 12.55 -7.64 4.43
C VAL A 185 12.81 -6.25 3.86
N ILE A 186 11.88 -5.75 3.05
CA ILE A 186 11.81 -4.34 2.64
C ILE A 186 10.64 -3.69 3.37
N GLY A 187 10.93 -2.61 4.09
CA GLY A 187 9.95 -1.97 4.97
C GLY A 187 10.17 -0.48 5.17
N SER A 188 9.11 0.19 5.61
CA SER A 188 9.10 1.60 6.02
C SER A 188 8.85 1.65 7.53
N ARG A 189 9.90 1.42 8.35
CA ARG A 189 9.76 1.21 9.80
C ARG A 189 9.60 2.49 10.60
N GLU A 190 10.37 3.52 10.24
CA GLU A 190 10.59 4.69 11.10
C GLU A 190 10.03 5.95 10.44
N LYS A 191 9.27 6.73 11.21
CA LYS A 191 8.55 7.94 10.74
C LYS A 191 9.45 8.98 10.09
N GLN A 192 10.69 9.11 10.56
CA GLN A 192 11.67 10.10 10.09
C GLN A 192 12.69 9.52 9.11
N LYS A 193 12.57 8.24 8.72
CA LYS A 193 13.50 7.61 7.78
C LYS A 193 12.81 7.30 6.45
N TRP A 194 13.48 6.50 5.66
CA TRP A 194 13.07 6.06 4.35
C TRP A 194 12.95 4.55 4.27
N ILE A 195 12.39 4.06 3.19
CA ILE A 195 12.27 2.64 2.90
C ILE A 195 13.66 2.03 2.75
N LYS A 196 13.93 0.99 3.54
CA LYS A 196 15.19 0.25 3.56
C LYS A 196 14.94 -1.24 3.41
N GLU A 197 15.96 -1.95 2.95
CA GLU A 197 16.07 -3.39 3.10
C GLU A 197 16.74 -3.66 4.46
N TYR A 198 16.16 -4.54 5.26
CA TYR A 198 16.63 -4.92 6.59
C TYR A 198 16.98 -6.41 6.59
N ASP A 199 18.03 -6.77 7.31
CA ASP A 199 18.52 -8.16 7.39
C ASP A 199 17.54 -9.10 8.10
N THR A 200 16.62 -8.56 8.90
CA THR A 200 15.64 -9.34 9.64
C THR A 200 14.32 -8.58 9.78
N TYR A 201 13.19 -9.30 9.78
CA TYR A 201 11.87 -8.80 10.11
C TYR A 201 11.67 -8.53 11.62
N GLU A 202 12.58 -9.03 12.46
CA GLU A 202 12.53 -8.87 13.91
C GLU A 202 13.11 -7.51 14.30
N PHE A 203 12.30 -6.64 14.90
CA PHE A 203 12.75 -5.35 15.42
C PHE A 203 11.86 -4.85 16.55
N GLU A 204 12.40 -3.96 17.37
CA GLU A 204 11.63 -3.23 18.37
C GLU A 204 11.20 -1.87 17.82
N SER A 205 9.90 -1.61 17.84
CA SER A 205 9.35 -0.33 17.37
C SER A 205 9.36 0.70 18.50
N LYS A 206 9.78 1.93 18.16
CA LYS A 206 9.67 3.10 19.04
C LYS A 206 8.22 3.60 19.20
N SER A 207 7.29 3.16 18.35
CA SER A 207 5.91 3.69 18.30
C SER A 207 4.84 2.72 18.84
N TRP A 208 5.12 1.43 18.91
CA TRP A 208 4.16 0.41 19.31
C TRP A 208 4.85 -0.80 19.92
N LYS A 209 4.14 -1.53 20.77
CA LYS A 209 4.55 -2.81 21.34
C LYS A 209 4.01 -3.94 20.47
N LEU A 210 4.88 -4.87 20.07
CA LEU A 210 4.49 -6.05 19.29
C LEU A 210 3.62 -6.98 20.16
N THR A 211 2.50 -7.41 19.61
CA THR A 211 1.64 -8.45 20.20
C THR A 211 1.79 -9.76 19.42
N GLU A 212 1.69 -9.68 18.09
CA GLU A 212 1.70 -10.87 17.24
C GLU A 212 2.24 -10.55 15.84
N THR A 213 2.92 -11.53 15.25
CA THR A 213 3.43 -11.46 13.87
C THR A 213 2.69 -12.48 13.02
N PHE A 214 2.21 -12.05 11.85
CA PHE A 214 1.53 -12.90 10.89
C PHE A 214 2.33 -13.03 9.60
N PHE A 215 2.62 -14.27 9.21
CA PHE A 215 3.27 -14.61 7.96
C PHE A 215 2.20 -14.92 6.90
N VAL A 216 2.15 -14.10 5.84
CA VAL A 216 1.02 -14.07 4.91
C VAL A 216 1.48 -14.29 3.46
N LYS A 217 0.91 -15.32 2.83
CA LYS A 217 1.16 -15.63 1.42
C LYS A 217 0.43 -14.67 0.48
N ILE A 218 1.14 -14.15 -0.52
CA ILE A 218 0.59 -13.24 -1.55
C ILE A 218 -0.17 -13.97 -2.68
N ASP A 219 -0.20 -15.30 -2.66
CA ASP A 219 -0.77 -16.15 -3.73
C ASP A 219 -2.19 -15.79 -4.16
N THR A 220 -3.03 -15.30 -3.24
CA THR A 220 -4.39 -14.85 -3.57
C THR A 220 -4.37 -13.66 -4.55
N TRP A 221 -3.47 -12.70 -4.34
CA TRP A 221 -3.25 -11.61 -5.28
C TRP A 221 -2.56 -12.09 -6.55
N LEU A 222 -1.63 -13.05 -6.48
CA LEU A 222 -1.03 -13.66 -7.67
C LEU A 222 -2.07 -14.40 -8.54
N ASN A 223 -3.19 -14.83 -7.95
CA ASN A 223 -4.36 -15.37 -8.65
C ASN A 223 -5.31 -14.29 -9.20
N GLY A 224 -5.05 -13.01 -8.92
CA GLY A 224 -5.86 -11.89 -9.40
C GLY A 224 -7.09 -11.64 -8.57
N GLU A 225 -7.13 -12.21 -7.37
CA GLU A 225 -8.26 -12.11 -6.47
C GLU A 225 -8.02 -10.95 -5.50
N LEU A 226 -8.87 -9.93 -5.59
CA LEU A 226 -8.98 -8.89 -4.58
C LEU A 226 -10.38 -8.94 -3.96
N LYS A 227 -10.51 -9.67 -2.86
CA LYS A 227 -11.73 -9.75 -2.05
C LYS A 227 -11.34 -9.79 -0.58
N SER A 228 -12.11 -9.15 0.31
CA SER A 228 -11.89 -9.35 1.74
C SER A 228 -12.47 -10.70 2.17
N HIS A 229 -11.70 -11.39 3.00
CA HIS A 229 -12.06 -12.65 3.64
C HIS A 229 -12.47 -12.47 5.11
N CYS A 230 -12.46 -11.23 5.61
CA CYS A 230 -12.87 -10.92 6.97
C CYS A 230 -14.39 -10.81 7.08
N LYS A 231 -14.98 -11.52 8.04
CA LYS A 231 -16.43 -11.52 8.30
C LYS A 231 -16.86 -10.32 9.16
N GLU A 232 -15.94 -9.79 9.96
CA GLU A 232 -16.21 -8.73 10.93
C GLU A 232 -16.19 -7.34 10.30
N HIS A 233 -15.34 -7.15 9.29
CA HIS A 233 -15.01 -5.84 8.76
C HIS A 233 -15.55 -5.62 7.34
N PRO A 234 -16.59 -4.79 7.15
CA PRO A 234 -17.10 -4.49 5.82
C PRO A 234 -16.15 -3.50 5.12
N TRP A 235 -15.39 -3.99 4.13
CA TRP A 235 -14.49 -3.18 3.30
C TRP A 235 -15.12 -2.71 1.99
N HIS A 236 -16.46 -2.60 1.93
CA HIS A 236 -17.19 -2.31 0.69
C HIS A 236 -16.72 -1.04 -0.03
N LYS A 237 -16.28 -0.01 0.72
CA LYS A 237 -15.73 1.24 0.16
C LYS A 237 -14.37 1.07 -0.54
N PHE A 238 -13.64 0.00 -0.24
CA PHE A 238 -12.30 -0.27 -0.75
C PHE A 238 -12.26 -1.43 -1.77
N LEU A 239 -13.33 -2.23 -1.85
CA LEU A 239 -13.44 -3.43 -2.68
C LEU A 239 -14.32 -3.28 -3.92
N GLY A 240 -15.17 -2.24 -4.01
CA GLY A 240 -16.25 -2.24 -4.98
C GLY A 240 -16.58 -0.90 -5.63
N GLU A 241 -16.81 -0.95 -6.94
CA GLU A 241 -17.34 0.08 -7.86
C GLU A 241 -18.78 0.54 -7.55
N LYS A 242 -19.26 0.45 -6.30
CA LYS A 242 -20.65 0.76 -5.95
C LYS A 242 -20.80 2.23 -5.58
N HIS A 243 -20.95 3.04 -6.62
CA HIS A 243 -21.75 4.24 -6.51
C HIS A 243 -23.17 3.85 -6.11
N ALA A 244 -23.73 4.50 -5.09
CA ALA A 244 -25.14 4.33 -4.75
C ALA A 244 -26.00 4.55 -6.01
N LYS A 245 -27.21 3.99 -6.11
CA LYS A 245 -28.12 4.28 -7.25
C LYS A 245 -28.35 5.78 -7.45
N ASN A 246 -28.21 6.57 -6.39
CA ASN A 246 -28.32 8.03 -6.38
C ASN A 246 -26.96 8.76 -6.48
N SER A 247 -25.86 8.02 -6.65
CA SER A 247 -24.55 8.61 -6.85
C SER A 247 -24.38 8.95 -8.32
N LEU A 248 -23.92 10.16 -8.58
CA LEU A 248 -23.74 10.76 -9.91
C LEU A 248 -22.84 9.96 -10.88
N PHE A 249 -22.20 8.90 -10.40
CA PHE A 249 -21.29 8.02 -11.13
C PHE A 249 -21.86 6.60 -11.31
N PHE A 250 -23.14 6.40 -10.97
CA PHE A 250 -23.89 5.20 -11.33
C PHE A 250 -24.04 5.18 -12.86
N VAL A 251 -23.51 4.13 -13.51
CA VAL A 251 -23.74 3.87 -14.93
C VAL A 251 -24.69 2.69 -14.98
N GLU A 252 -25.90 2.95 -15.44
CA GLU A 252 -26.92 1.93 -15.70
C GLU A 252 -26.35 0.96 -16.74
N ARG A 253 -26.32 -0.34 -16.42
CA ARG A 253 -25.97 -1.35 -17.41
C ARG A 253 -27.17 -1.45 -18.34
N THR A 254 -27.05 -0.94 -19.57
CA THR A 254 -27.93 -1.35 -20.65
C THR A 254 -27.54 -2.78 -21.01
N GLU A 255 -28.51 -3.67 -20.89
CA GLU A 255 -28.39 -5.06 -21.33
C GLU A 255 -28.29 -5.07 -22.86
N ASP A 256 -27.25 -5.69 -23.40
CA ASP A 256 -27.20 -6.26 -24.75
C ASP A 256 -27.05 -7.78 -24.62
#